data_AF-A0AAX6I1R6-F1
#
_entry.id   AF-A0AAX6I1R6-F1
#
_cell.length_a   1.000
_cell.length_b   1.000
_cell.length_c   1.000
_cell.angle_alpha   90.00
_cell.angle_beta   90.00
_cell.angle_gamma   90.00
#
_symmetry.space_group_name_H-M   'P 1'
#
loop_
_entity.id
_entity.type
_entity.pdbx_description
1 polymer ?
#
loop_
_entity_poly.entity_id
_entity_poly.type
_entity_poly.pdbx_seq_one_letter_code
_entity_poly.pdbx_strand_id
1 'polypeptide(L)'
;MANQGLIDKEVFSFWLNRDSDDTNGGEIVFGGVDKKHYKGKHTYVPVSRKGYWQFDMGDFLVGGQSTGYCSGGCGAIVDSGTSLIAAPTTIVAQVNHAIGAEGIVSMECKTVVKEYGELILELLMAQIRPGKICSQIGLCVFDGTRDISTGIETVVEKQNREYSSVKEDAFCAACEMAVVWIANQLRANQTKELILQYANEVCERLPSPAGESAVDCDQLASMPNVSFTIGNIPFSLTPEQYVLKMEEQGTAICLSGFMAFDLPPPRGPLWILGDVFMGVYHTVFDFGNNQIGFALAA
;
A
#
# COMPACT_ATOMS: atom_id res chain seq x y z
N MET A 1 12.51 14.59 -27.07
CA MET A 1 11.31 15.37 -27.40
C MET A 1 11.43 16.81 -26.88
N ALA A 2 11.47 17.05 -25.56
CA ALA A 2 11.62 18.40 -24.98
C ALA A 2 12.83 19.18 -25.54
N ASN A 3 14.05 18.64 -25.39
CA ASN A 3 15.28 19.27 -25.91
C ASN A 3 15.31 19.49 -27.43
N GLN A 4 14.47 18.77 -28.18
CA GLN A 4 14.37 18.87 -29.64
C GLN A 4 13.24 19.82 -30.08
N GLY A 5 12.49 20.40 -29.14
CA GLY A 5 11.36 21.28 -29.43
C GLY A 5 10.18 20.58 -30.11
N LEU A 6 10.00 19.27 -29.88
CA LEU A 6 8.93 18.48 -30.51
C LEU A 6 7.61 18.48 -29.74
N ILE A 7 7.55 19.17 -28.60
CA ILE A 7 6.37 19.25 -27.72
C ILE A 7 6.14 20.70 -27.31
N ASP A 8 4.87 21.12 -27.29
CA ASP A 8 4.49 22.50 -26.94
C ASP A 8 4.63 22.79 -25.45
N LYS A 9 4.42 21.77 -24.61
CA LYS A 9 4.54 21.83 -23.16
C LYS A 9 5.37 20.66 -22.66
N GLU A 10 6.15 20.87 -21.61
CA GLU A 10 6.91 19.81 -20.96
C GLU A 10 6.02 18.98 -20.02
N VAL A 11 4.93 18.44 -20.57
CA VAL A 11 3.99 17.58 -19.86
C VAL A 11 3.66 16.37 -20.73
N PHE A 12 3.29 15.26 -20.09
CA PHE A 12 2.60 14.18 -20.76
C PHE A 12 1.50 13.63 -19.85
N SER A 13 0.49 13.00 -20.43
CA SER A 13 -0.65 12.49 -19.65
C SER A 13 -1.13 11.15 -20.13
N PHE A 14 -1.74 10.42 -19.20
CA PHE A 14 -2.36 9.12 -19.44
C PHE A 14 -3.85 9.17 -19.12
N TRP A 15 -4.62 8.59 -20.03
CA TRP A 15 -5.96 8.10 -19.80
C TRP A 15 -5.96 6.61 -20.12
N LEU A 16 -6.34 5.79 -19.16
CA LEU A 16 -6.42 4.34 -19.32
C LEU A 16 -7.89 3.95 -19.27
N ASN A 17 -8.41 3.40 -20.36
CA ASN A 17 -9.80 2.97 -20.39
C ASN A 17 -9.95 1.70 -19.53
N ARG A 18 -10.99 1.69 -18.68
CA ARG A 18 -11.31 0.57 -17.80
C ARG A 18 -12.46 -0.29 -18.32
N ASP A 19 -13.10 0.13 -19.41
CA ASP A 19 -14.09 -0.68 -20.11
C ASP A 19 -13.38 -1.77 -20.94
N SER A 20 -13.49 -3.02 -20.51
CA SER A 20 -12.86 -4.17 -21.18
C SER A 20 -13.51 -4.52 -22.52
N ASP A 21 -14.74 -4.04 -22.76
CA ASP A 21 -15.49 -4.31 -23.99
C ASP A 21 -15.24 -3.24 -25.06
N ASP A 22 -14.60 -2.12 -24.70
CA ASP A 22 -14.24 -1.07 -25.64
C ASP A 22 -12.96 -1.43 -26.40
N THR A 23 -12.96 -1.12 -27.69
CA THR A 23 -11.79 -1.24 -28.57
C THR A 23 -10.69 -0.22 -28.25
N ASN A 24 -11.03 0.89 -27.61
CA ASN A 24 -10.07 1.90 -27.21
C ASN A 24 -9.56 1.65 -25.79
N GLY A 25 -8.36 1.08 -25.65
CA GLY A 25 -7.76 0.78 -24.35
C GLY A 25 -7.21 1.99 -23.57
N GLY A 26 -7.02 3.14 -24.22
CA GLY A 26 -6.42 4.31 -23.58
C GLY A 26 -5.66 5.23 -24.54
N GLU A 27 -5.15 6.33 -24.01
CA GLU A 27 -4.37 7.34 -24.74
C GLU A 27 -3.22 7.85 -23.87
N ILE A 28 -2.05 8.00 -24.51
CA ILE A 28 -0.94 8.80 -23.99
C ILE A 28 -0.76 10.04 -24.85
N VAL A 29 -0.70 11.21 -24.21
CA VAL A 29 -0.47 12.49 -24.90
C VAL A 29 0.88 13.04 -24.47
N PHE A 30 1.81 13.22 -25.41
CA PHE A 30 3.04 13.97 -25.18
C PHE A 30 2.85 15.42 -25.59
N GLY A 31 3.23 16.36 -24.74
CA GLY A 31 3.15 17.79 -25.03
C GLY A 31 1.83 18.46 -24.67
N GLY A 32 0.90 17.75 -24.03
CA GLY A 32 -0.44 18.26 -23.75
C GLY A 32 -1.27 17.36 -22.86
N VAL A 33 -2.56 17.68 -22.78
CA VAL A 33 -3.59 16.95 -22.03
C VAL A 33 -4.89 17.05 -22.81
N ASP A 34 -5.55 15.94 -23.16
CA ASP A 34 -6.88 15.98 -23.79
C ASP A 34 -7.97 16.18 -22.72
N LYS A 35 -8.73 17.27 -22.88
CA LYS A 35 -9.84 17.63 -21.99
C LYS A 35 -11.03 16.67 -22.05
N LYS A 36 -11.11 15.81 -23.06
CA LYS A 36 -12.16 14.80 -23.17
C LYS A 36 -11.97 13.65 -22.19
N HIS A 37 -10.75 13.43 -21.70
CA HIS A 37 -10.39 12.25 -20.91
C HIS A 37 -10.42 12.46 -19.39
N TYR A 38 -10.85 13.63 -18.92
CA TYR A 38 -11.00 13.88 -17.49
C TYR A 38 -12.14 14.86 -17.18
N LYS A 39 -12.62 14.79 -15.93
CA LYS A 39 -13.65 15.67 -15.38
C LYS A 39 -13.05 16.54 -14.28
N GLY A 40 -13.50 17.79 -14.20
CA GLY A 40 -13.07 18.72 -13.15
C GLY A 40 -11.67 19.29 -13.37
N LYS A 41 -10.89 19.43 -12.29
CA LYS A 41 -9.54 19.98 -12.30
C LYS A 41 -8.57 18.98 -11.69
N HIS A 42 -7.34 18.96 -12.21
CA HIS A 42 -6.27 18.17 -11.60
C HIS A 42 -5.87 18.76 -10.25
N THR A 43 -5.69 17.87 -9.28
CA THR A 43 -4.97 18.16 -8.04
C THR A 43 -3.49 17.86 -8.29
N TYR A 44 -2.65 18.88 -8.18
CA TYR A 44 -1.21 18.74 -8.39
C TYR A 44 -0.46 18.59 -7.06
N VAL A 45 0.48 17.65 -7.04
CA VAL A 45 1.43 17.43 -5.95
C VAL A 45 2.86 17.48 -6.47
N PRO A 46 3.81 18.11 -5.76
CA PRO A 46 5.18 18.21 -6.22
C PRO A 46 5.87 16.84 -6.16
N VAL A 47 6.80 16.61 -7.09
CA VAL A 47 7.67 15.43 -7.04
C VAL A 47 8.63 15.58 -5.86
N SER A 48 8.56 14.65 -4.90
CA SER A 48 9.37 14.69 -3.67
C SER A 48 10.78 14.11 -3.87
N ARG A 49 10.97 13.22 -4.86
CA ARG A 49 12.28 12.63 -5.17
C ARG A 49 12.52 12.48 -6.67
N LYS A 50 13.42 13.30 -7.22
CA LYS A 50 13.84 13.20 -8.64
C LYS A 50 14.51 11.85 -8.92
N GLY A 51 14.19 11.28 -10.09
CA GLY A 51 14.55 9.93 -10.50
C GLY A 51 13.33 9.01 -10.58
N TYR A 52 12.28 9.32 -9.83
CA TYR A 52 10.97 8.68 -9.90
C TYR A 52 9.89 9.75 -10.01
N TRP A 53 8.72 9.38 -10.53
CA TRP A 53 7.49 10.16 -10.37
C TRP A 53 6.88 9.90 -8.99
N GLN A 54 7.69 10.22 -7.97
CA GLN A 54 7.35 10.04 -6.57
C GLN A 54 6.78 11.33 -5.99
N PHE A 55 5.72 11.24 -5.19
CA PHE A 55 5.16 12.33 -4.41
C PHE A 55 4.89 11.90 -2.96
N ASP A 56 4.69 12.88 -2.08
CA ASP A 56 4.33 12.63 -0.69
C ASP A 56 2.82 12.42 -0.59
N MET A 57 2.43 11.22 -0.16
CA MET A 57 1.06 10.79 0.06
C MET A 57 0.76 10.88 1.56
N GLY A 58 -0.46 11.30 1.89
CA GLY A 58 -0.97 11.25 3.25
C GLY A 58 -1.43 9.84 3.64
N ASP A 59 -2.48 9.79 4.44
CA ASP A 59 -3.00 8.53 4.96
C ASP A 59 -3.77 7.72 3.90
N PHE A 60 -3.84 6.41 4.15
CA PHE A 60 -4.66 5.48 3.39
C PHE A 60 -5.77 4.92 4.28
N LEU A 61 -7.00 5.00 3.78
CA LEU A 61 -8.20 4.65 4.51
C LEU A 61 -8.92 3.46 3.87
N VAL A 62 -9.45 2.58 4.70
CA VAL A 62 -10.32 1.46 4.31
C VAL A 62 -11.67 1.67 4.99
N GLY A 63 -12.75 1.81 4.21
CA GLY A 63 -14.08 2.09 4.74
C GLY A 63 -14.16 3.43 5.48
N GLY A 64 -13.32 4.40 5.10
CA GLY A 64 -13.20 5.70 5.78
C GLY A 64 -12.44 5.65 7.12
N GLN A 65 -11.90 4.50 7.52
CA GLN A 65 -11.05 4.36 8.70
C GLN A 65 -9.57 4.38 8.30
N SER A 66 -8.75 5.11 9.06
CA SER A 66 -7.28 5.10 8.89
C SER A 66 -6.74 3.69 9.04
N THR A 67 -5.69 3.35 8.30
CA THR A 67 -4.91 2.12 8.51
C THR A 67 -3.78 2.30 9.53
N GLY A 68 -3.62 3.53 10.07
CA GLY A 68 -2.62 3.91 11.07
C GLY A 68 -1.20 4.01 10.55
N TYR A 69 -0.83 3.24 9.53
CA TYR A 69 0.53 3.08 9.03
C TYR A 69 1.04 4.33 8.28
N CYS A 70 0.25 4.87 7.35
CA CYS A 70 0.61 6.08 6.58
C CYS A 70 0.18 7.41 7.23
N SER A 71 -0.21 7.39 8.52
CA SER A 71 -0.66 8.61 9.22
C SER A 71 0.43 9.68 9.35
N GLY A 72 1.71 9.28 9.35
CA GLY A 72 2.87 10.18 9.31
C GLY A 72 3.29 10.60 7.89
N GLY A 73 2.55 10.18 6.87
CA GLY A 73 2.92 10.30 5.46
C GLY A 73 3.63 9.05 4.94
N CYS A 74 3.39 8.76 3.66
CA CYS A 74 4.05 7.70 2.89
C CYS A 74 4.52 8.28 1.56
N GLY A 75 5.55 7.70 0.95
CA GLY A 75 5.86 8.01 -0.44
C GLY A 75 4.93 7.24 -1.38
N ALA A 76 4.63 7.77 -2.55
CA ALA A 76 3.95 7.04 -3.62
C ALA A 76 4.58 7.35 -4.97
N ILE A 77 4.83 6.32 -5.78
CA ILE A 77 5.24 6.42 -7.18
C ILE A 77 4.03 6.14 -8.05
N VAL A 78 3.83 6.94 -9.10
CA VAL A 78 2.89 6.60 -10.17
C VAL A 78 3.64 5.87 -11.27
N ASP A 79 3.20 4.66 -11.59
CA ASP A 79 3.89 3.77 -12.52
C ASP A 79 2.93 3.10 -13.49
N SER A 80 2.83 3.63 -14.71
CA SER A 80 2.04 3.03 -15.79
C SER A 80 2.60 1.69 -16.30
N GLY A 81 3.77 1.26 -15.81
CA GLY A 81 4.34 -0.06 -16.10
C GLY A 81 3.84 -1.17 -15.16
N THR A 82 3.09 -0.80 -14.12
CA THR A 82 2.55 -1.72 -13.13
C THR A 82 1.02 -1.65 -13.15
N SER A 83 0.34 -2.81 -13.15
CA SER A 83 -1.12 -2.82 -13.14
C SER A 83 -1.72 -2.71 -11.73
N LEU A 84 -1.18 -3.45 -10.76
CA LEU A 84 -1.67 -3.49 -9.38
C LEU A 84 -1.23 -2.26 -8.57
N ILE A 85 -1.83 -2.08 -7.40
CA ILE A 85 -1.37 -1.17 -6.36
C ILE A 85 -0.43 -1.94 -5.44
N ALA A 86 0.85 -1.56 -5.42
CA ALA A 86 1.81 -2.15 -4.49
C ALA A 86 1.88 -1.32 -3.20
N ALA A 87 1.80 -1.98 -2.05
CA ALA A 87 1.70 -1.32 -0.76
C ALA A 87 2.40 -2.13 0.35
N PRO A 88 2.74 -1.50 1.49
CA PRO A 88 3.30 -2.22 2.64
C PRO A 88 2.43 -3.40 3.08
N THR A 89 3.05 -4.52 3.43
CA THR A 89 2.35 -5.75 3.85
C THR A 89 1.38 -5.49 5.00
N THR A 90 1.75 -4.63 5.93
CA THR A 90 0.90 -4.21 7.08
C THR A 90 -0.44 -3.61 6.64
N ILE A 91 -0.49 -2.96 5.49
CA ILE A 91 -1.70 -2.35 4.93
C ILE A 91 -2.46 -3.36 4.07
N VAL A 92 -1.76 -4.09 3.20
CA VAL A 92 -2.40 -5.10 2.32
C VAL A 92 -3.11 -6.16 3.15
N ALA A 93 -2.56 -6.59 4.28
CA ALA A 93 -3.23 -7.52 5.19
C ALA A 93 -4.56 -6.96 5.76
N GLN A 94 -4.59 -5.66 6.10
CA GLN A 94 -5.82 -4.99 6.55
C GLN A 94 -6.86 -4.90 5.41
N VAL A 95 -6.41 -4.60 4.18
CA VAL A 95 -7.26 -4.58 2.99
C VAL A 95 -7.83 -5.97 2.74
N ASN A 96 -6.99 -7.01 2.69
CA ASN A 96 -7.41 -8.40 2.47
C ASN A 96 -8.43 -8.85 3.51
N HIS A 97 -8.21 -8.52 4.78
CA HIS A 97 -9.18 -8.78 5.83
C HIS A 97 -10.52 -8.06 5.59
N ALA A 98 -10.48 -6.76 5.25
CA ALA A 98 -11.68 -5.95 5.07
C ALA A 98 -12.51 -6.31 3.83
N ILE A 99 -11.87 -6.84 2.77
CA ILE A 99 -12.54 -7.24 1.52
C ILE A 99 -12.80 -8.76 1.45
N GLY A 100 -12.42 -9.51 2.48
CA GLY A 100 -12.56 -10.97 2.52
C GLY A 100 -11.61 -11.73 1.59
N ALA A 101 -10.52 -11.12 1.14
CA ALA A 101 -9.56 -11.74 0.23
C ALA A 101 -8.80 -12.91 0.88
N GLU A 102 -8.54 -13.94 0.10
CA GLU A 102 -7.68 -15.05 0.50
C GLU A 102 -6.28 -14.56 0.86
N GLY A 103 -5.73 -15.12 1.93
CA GLY A 103 -4.39 -14.82 2.41
C GLY A 103 -3.74 -16.05 3.03
N ILE A 104 -2.50 -15.88 3.47
CA ILE A 104 -1.71 -16.92 4.12
C ILE A 104 -1.75 -16.70 5.63
N VAL A 105 -1.96 -17.79 6.36
CA VAL A 105 -1.86 -17.79 7.82
C VAL A 105 -0.40 -17.72 8.23
N SER A 106 0.01 -16.65 8.92
CA SER A 106 1.33 -16.59 9.56
C SER A 106 1.25 -17.08 11.00
N MET A 107 2.00 -18.14 11.30
CA MET A 107 2.10 -18.68 12.64
C MET A 107 2.89 -17.76 13.57
N GLU A 108 3.92 -17.09 13.05
CA GLU A 108 4.70 -16.10 13.76
C GLU A 108 3.81 -14.94 14.21
N CYS A 109 3.00 -14.40 13.29
CA CYS A 109 2.02 -13.35 13.57
C CYS A 109 1.02 -13.78 14.64
N LYS A 110 0.42 -14.97 14.48
CA LYS A 110 -0.52 -15.52 15.47
C LYS A 110 0.13 -15.72 16.84
N THR A 111 1.36 -16.21 16.88
CA THR A 111 2.11 -16.36 18.14
C THR A 111 2.38 -14.99 18.77
N VAL A 112 2.78 -13.98 17.99
CA VAL A 112 3.01 -12.63 18.53
C VAL A 112 1.73 -12.05 19.12
N VAL A 113 0.62 -12.09 18.39
CA VAL A 113 -0.67 -11.59 18.90
C VAL A 113 -1.12 -12.35 20.14
N LYS A 114 -0.96 -13.67 20.16
CA LYS A 114 -1.37 -14.52 21.28
C LYS A 114 -0.51 -14.33 22.54
N GLU A 115 0.81 -14.29 22.40
CA GLU A 115 1.74 -14.27 23.54
C GLU A 115 2.05 -12.86 24.02
N TYR A 116 2.11 -11.89 23.09
CA TYR A 116 2.56 -10.53 23.38
C TYR A 116 1.49 -9.47 23.14
N GLY A 117 0.34 -9.82 22.56
CA GLY A 117 -0.71 -8.84 22.21
C GLY A 117 -1.21 -8.02 23.41
N GLU A 118 -1.39 -8.64 24.58
CA GLU A 118 -1.78 -7.91 25.79
C GLU A 118 -0.69 -6.93 26.25
N LEU A 119 0.56 -7.37 26.25
CA LEU A 119 1.70 -6.52 26.60
C LEU A 119 1.87 -5.36 25.61
N ILE A 120 1.70 -5.60 24.31
CA ILE A 120 1.70 -4.55 23.28
C ILE A 120 0.62 -3.52 23.59
N LEU A 121 -0.61 -3.97 23.89
CA LEU A 121 -1.71 -3.08 24.23
C LEU A 121 -1.43 -2.26 25.49
N GLU A 122 -0.90 -2.89 26.54
CA GLU A 122 -0.53 -2.21 27.78
C GLU A 122 0.55 -1.14 27.56
N LEU A 123 1.60 -1.45 26.78
CA LEU A 123 2.64 -0.50 26.43
C LEU A 123 2.09 0.69 25.61
N LEU A 124 1.18 0.43 24.67
CA LEU A 124 0.49 1.49 23.92
C LEU A 124 -0.36 2.38 24.83
N MET A 125 -1.11 1.79 25.76
CA MET A 125 -1.90 2.55 26.75
C MET A 125 -1.02 3.38 27.68
N ALA A 126 0.17 2.88 28.02
CA ALA A 126 1.22 3.59 28.74
C ALA A 126 1.94 4.67 27.90
N GLN A 127 1.43 5.01 26.71
CA GLN A 127 1.95 6.04 25.82
C GLN A 127 3.37 5.77 25.33
N ILE A 128 3.78 4.49 25.27
CA ILE A 128 5.01 4.10 24.60
C ILE A 128 4.87 4.30 23.10
N ARG A 129 5.91 4.83 22.46
CA ARG A 129 5.94 5.05 21.02
C ARG A 129 5.86 3.70 20.29
N PRO A 130 4.95 3.52 19.31
CA PRO A 130 4.77 2.25 18.59
C PRO A 130 6.08 1.61 18.09
N GLY A 131 6.95 2.38 17.43
CA GLY A 131 8.22 1.88 16.90
C GLY A 131 9.25 1.40 17.95
N LYS A 132 9.00 1.62 19.25
CA LYS A 132 9.87 1.13 20.34
C LYS A 132 9.35 -0.12 21.04
N ILE A 133 8.11 -0.53 20.76
CA ILE A 133 7.46 -1.59 21.53
C ILE A 133 8.15 -2.93 21.29
N CYS A 134 8.40 -3.28 20.03
CA CYS A 134 8.96 -4.60 19.70
C CYS A 134 10.41 -4.79 20.20
N SER A 135 11.20 -3.72 20.29
CA SER A 135 12.52 -3.77 20.92
C SER A 135 12.43 -3.82 22.44
N GLN A 136 11.46 -3.17 23.07
CA GLN A 136 11.23 -3.30 24.52
C GLN A 136 10.76 -4.70 24.92
N ILE A 137 9.96 -5.35 24.08
CA ILE A 137 9.51 -6.74 24.27
C ILE A 137 10.66 -7.73 24.01
N GLY A 138 11.69 -7.30 23.27
CA GLY A 138 12.86 -8.13 22.93
C GLY A 138 12.68 -8.97 21.67
N LEU A 139 11.65 -8.70 20.86
CA LEU A 139 11.42 -9.35 19.57
C LEU A 139 12.21 -8.69 18.43
N CYS A 140 12.66 -7.45 18.60
CA CYS A 140 13.50 -6.73 17.64
C CYS A 140 14.82 -6.30 18.29
N VAL A 141 15.93 -6.43 17.56
CA VAL A 141 17.26 -6.00 18.01
C VAL A 141 17.42 -4.47 17.97
N PHE A 142 16.72 -3.80 17.04
CA PHE A 142 16.87 -2.36 16.78
C PHE A 142 15.58 -1.58 17.09
N ASP A 143 15.71 -0.30 17.43
CA ASP A 143 14.61 0.59 17.85
C ASP A 143 14.13 1.55 16.74
N GLY A 144 14.52 1.28 15.49
CA GLY A 144 14.14 2.07 14.30
C GLY A 144 14.81 3.45 14.17
N THR A 145 15.80 3.81 15.00
CA THR A 145 16.41 5.15 15.00
C THR A 145 17.75 5.29 14.27
N ARG A 146 18.28 4.22 13.64
CA ARG A 146 19.54 4.25 12.89
C ARG A 146 19.38 3.63 11.51
N ASP A 147 19.88 4.35 10.50
CA ASP A 147 19.98 3.90 9.11
C ASP A 147 20.59 2.49 9.03
N ILE A 148 19.83 1.55 8.48
CA ILE A 148 20.40 0.30 7.99
C ILE A 148 21.15 0.66 6.70
N SER A 149 22.41 1.08 6.85
CA SER A 149 23.39 0.71 5.85
C SER A 149 23.44 -0.80 5.89
N THR A 150 22.85 -1.45 4.90
CA THR A 150 23.17 -2.84 4.58
C THR A 150 24.66 -2.88 4.28
N GLY A 151 25.45 -3.10 5.34
CA GLY A 151 26.83 -3.50 5.22
C GLY A 151 26.84 -4.76 4.37
N ILE A 152 27.55 -4.72 3.25
CA ILE A 152 27.80 -5.91 2.43
C ILE A 152 28.60 -6.87 3.31
N GLU A 153 27.93 -7.86 3.90
CA GLU A 153 28.60 -8.96 4.61
C GLU A 153 29.26 -9.89 3.59
N THR A 154 30.56 -10.12 3.77
CA THR A 154 31.33 -11.05 2.94
C THR A 154 30.98 -12.50 3.24
N VAL A 155 31.03 -13.33 2.19
CA VAL A 155 30.56 -14.74 2.08
C VAL A 155 31.11 -15.71 3.15
N VAL A 156 32.03 -15.28 4.01
CA VAL A 156 32.73 -16.13 4.98
C VAL A 156 31.98 -16.25 6.33
N GLU A 157 31.02 -15.35 6.64
CA GLU A 157 30.27 -15.36 7.92
C GLU A 157 28.95 -16.15 7.89
N LYS A 158 28.54 -16.67 6.72
CA LYS A 158 27.18 -17.17 6.46
C LYS A 158 26.75 -18.45 7.17
N GLN A 159 27.65 -19.37 7.50
CA GLN A 159 27.22 -20.78 7.59
C GLN A 159 26.59 -21.26 8.92
N ASN A 160 26.55 -20.44 10.00
CA ASN A 160 25.93 -20.85 11.28
C ASN A 160 25.02 -19.81 11.95
N ARG A 161 24.85 -18.60 11.38
CA ARG A 161 23.95 -17.54 11.90
C ARG A 161 22.67 -17.35 11.06
N GLU A 162 22.64 -17.85 9.82
CA GLU A 162 21.56 -17.62 8.84
C GLU A 162 20.18 -18.18 9.25
N TYR A 163 20.09 -19.21 10.10
CA TYR A 163 18.80 -19.80 10.48
C TYR A 163 18.13 -19.14 11.69
N SER A 164 18.91 -18.62 12.64
CA SER A 164 18.37 -17.92 13.82
C SER A 164 18.00 -16.48 13.50
N SER A 165 18.80 -15.78 12.68
CA SER A 165 18.53 -14.38 12.31
C SER A 165 17.25 -14.24 11.48
N VAL A 166 16.99 -15.16 10.54
CA VAL A 166 15.77 -15.11 9.71
C VAL A 166 14.50 -15.33 10.52
N LYS A 167 14.55 -16.17 11.56
CA LYS A 167 13.40 -16.34 12.48
C LYS A 167 13.22 -15.12 13.38
N GLU A 168 14.30 -14.58 13.94
CA GLU A 168 14.26 -13.34 14.74
C GLU A 168 13.68 -12.18 13.91
N ASP A 169 14.06 -12.06 12.64
CA ASP A 169 13.53 -11.06 11.72
C ASP A 169 12.03 -11.26 11.43
N ALA A 170 11.57 -12.50 11.29
CA ALA A 170 10.15 -12.79 11.08
C ALA A 170 9.26 -12.45 12.29
N PHE A 171 9.71 -12.76 13.51
CA PHE A 171 9.00 -12.38 14.74
C PHE A 171 9.04 -10.86 14.97
N CYS A 172 10.15 -10.20 14.62
CA CYS A 172 10.25 -8.75 14.66
C CYS A 172 9.23 -8.10 13.72
N ALA A 173 9.21 -8.49 12.44
CA ALA A 173 8.26 -7.96 11.47
C ALA A 173 6.79 -8.22 11.88
N ALA A 174 6.50 -9.43 12.37
CA ALA A 174 5.19 -9.78 12.91
C ALA A 174 4.78 -8.87 14.09
N CYS A 175 5.72 -8.56 14.98
CA CYS A 175 5.48 -7.60 16.08
C CYS A 175 5.22 -6.20 15.57
N GLU A 176 6.03 -5.68 14.65
CA GLU A 176 5.85 -4.32 14.13
C GLU A 176 4.47 -4.18 13.46
N MET A 177 4.04 -5.19 12.70
CA MET A 177 2.70 -5.25 12.13
C MET A 177 1.60 -5.28 13.20
N ALA A 178 1.73 -6.17 14.19
CA ALA A 178 0.75 -6.31 15.28
C ALA A 178 0.62 -5.01 16.08
N VAL A 179 1.72 -4.32 16.36
CA VAL A 179 1.73 -3.01 17.03
C VAL A 179 0.91 -1.99 16.25
N VAL A 180 1.06 -1.93 14.92
CA VAL A 180 0.28 -1.01 14.07
C VAL A 180 -1.21 -1.33 14.14
N TRP A 181 -1.59 -2.59 13.98
CA TRP A 181 -3.01 -2.99 14.00
C TRP A 181 -3.65 -2.75 15.37
N ILE A 182 -2.98 -3.15 16.46
CA ILE A 182 -3.45 -2.93 17.83
C ILE A 182 -3.57 -1.44 18.13
N ALA A 183 -2.55 -0.64 17.76
CA ALA A 183 -2.60 0.81 17.97
C ALA A 183 -3.73 1.47 17.17
N ASN A 184 -4.00 0.99 15.95
CA ASN A 184 -5.07 1.53 15.13
C ASN A 184 -6.45 1.22 15.72
N GLN A 185 -6.69 -0.02 16.14
CA GLN A 185 -7.95 -0.41 16.80
C GLN A 185 -8.13 0.27 18.17
N LEU A 186 -7.04 0.51 18.90
CA LEU A 186 -7.07 1.28 20.15
C LEU A 186 -7.54 2.73 19.91
N ARG A 187 -7.10 3.38 18.82
CA ARG A 187 -7.58 4.73 18.45
C ARG A 187 -9.07 4.74 18.08
N ALA A 188 -9.59 3.63 17.58
CA ALA A 188 -11.01 3.44 17.30
C ALA A 188 -11.86 3.15 18.56
N ASN A 189 -11.28 3.24 19.77
CA ASN A 189 -11.95 3.00 21.05
C ASN A 189 -12.60 1.61 21.17
N GLN A 190 -12.00 0.58 20.56
CA GLN A 190 -12.47 -0.80 20.66
C GLN A 190 -12.09 -1.44 22.01
N THR A 191 -12.75 -2.53 22.39
CA THR A 191 -12.39 -3.29 23.60
C THR A 191 -11.12 -4.11 23.39
N LYS A 192 -10.41 -4.45 24.48
CA LYS A 192 -9.19 -5.28 24.44
C LYS A 192 -9.41 -6.58 23.66
N GLU A 193 -10.54 -7.25 23.91
CA GLU A 193 -10.88 -8.52 23.28
C GLU A 193 -11.05 -8.37 21.77
N LEU A 194 -11.78 -7.33 21.33
CA LEU A 194 -11.99 -7.05 19.90
C LEU A 194 -10.70 -6.63 19.20
N ILE A 195 -9.84 -5.85 19.88
CA ILE A 195 -8.54 -5.43 19.34
C ILE A 195 -7.65 -6.64 19.05
N LEU A 196 -7.53 -7.57 20.01
CA LEU A 196 -6.68 -8.75 19.86
C LEU A 196 -7.28 -9.77 18.90
N GLN A 197 -8.61 -9.91 18.89
CA GLN A 197 -9.31 -10.73 17.90
C GLN A 197 -9.05 -10.22 16.49
N TYR A 198 -9.22 -8.91 16.26
CA TYR A 198 -8.94 -8.29 14.96
C TYR A 198 -7.50 -8.54 14.52
N ALA A 199 -6.51 -8.28 15.39
CA ALA A 199 -5.11 -8.52 15.06
C ALA A 199 -4.85 -10.00 14.70
N ASN A 200 -5.48 -10.94 15.40
CA ASN A 200 -5.38 -12.37 15.10
C ASN A 200 -6.04 -12.75 13.77
N GLU A 201 -7.20 -12.16 13.43
CA GLU A 201 -7.87 -12.38 12.15
C GLU A 201 -7.06 -11.81 10.97
N VAL A 202 -6.40 -10.66 11.16
CA VAL A 202 -5.50 -10.09 10.14
C VAL A 202 -4.26 -10.99 9.91
N CYS A 203 -3.77 -11.71 10.93
CA CYS A 203 -2.71 -12.71 10.77
C CYS A 203 -3.10 -13.89 9.86
N GLU A 204 -4.39 -14.09 9.57
CA GLU A 204 -4.89 -15.09 8.62
C GLU A 204 -4.99 -14.56 7.19
N ARG A 205 -4.75 -13.26 7.00
CA ARG A 205 -4.99 -12.51 5.76
C ARG A 205 -3.72 -11.89 5.20
N LEU A 206 -2.54 -12.38 5.61
CA LEU A 206 -1.29 -11.89 5.05
C LEU A 206 -1.25 -12.17 3.53
N PRO A 207 -0.71 -11.25 2.74
CA PRO A 207 -0.64 -11.40 1.29
C PRO A 207 0.21 -12.60 0.88
N SER A 208 -0.22 -13.28 -0.19
CA SER A 208 0.52 -14.40 -0.76
C SER A 208 1.83 -13.91 -1.40
N PRO A 209 2.94 -14.66 -1.30
CA PRO A 209 4.18 -14.38 -2.04
C PRO A 209 3.99 -14.37 -3.56
N ALA A 210 2.93 -14.99 -4.07
CA ALA A 210 2.57 -14.93 -5.49
C ALA A 210 2.01 -13.54 -5.90
N GLY A 211 1.73 -12.66 -4.95
CA GLY A 211 1.24 -11.29 -5.18
C GLY A 211 -0.27 -11.18 -5.41
N GLU A 212 -0.95 -12.28 -5.68
CA GLU A 212 -2.38 -12.33 -5.95
C GLU A 212 -3.18 -12.75 -4.71
N SER A 213 -4.34 -12.12 -4.51
CA SER A 213 -5.30 -12.48 -3.45
C SER A 213 -6.70 -12.54 -4.04
N ALA A 214 -7.27 -13.74 -4.13
CA ALA A 214 -8.60 -13.95 -4.66
C ALA A 214 -9.68 -13.41 -3.70
N VAL A 215 -10.78 -12.91 -4.25
CA VAL A 215 -11.96 -12.45 -3.51
C VAL A 215 -13.22 -13.06 -4.09
N ASP A 216 -14.28 -13.15 -3.29
CA ASP A 216 -15.59 -13.57 -3.79
C ASP A 216 -16.22 -12.48 -4.67
N CYS A 217 -16.44 -12.80 -5.94
CA CYS A 217 -17.06 -11.91 -6.92
C CYS A 217 -18.49 -11.45 -6.53
N ASP A 218 -19.21 -12.24 -5.74
CA ASP A 218 -20.58 -11.93 -5.35
C ASP A 218 -20.63 -10.95 -4.15
N GLN A 219 -19.50 -10.74 -3.47
CA GLN A 219 -19.41 -9.90 -2.28
C GLN A 219 -18.89 -8.49 -2.57
N LEU A 220 -18.63 -8.10 -3.82
CA LEU A 220 -18.08 -6.76 -4.12
C LEU A 220 -18.91 -5.62 -3.53
N ALA A 221 -20.23 -5.72 -3.59
CA ALA A 221 -21.13 -4.68 -3.09
C ALA A 221 -21.07 -4.50 -1.55
N SER A 222 -20.55 -5.47 -0.80
CA SER A 222 -20.37 -5.38 0.65
C SER A 222 -18.96 -4.91 1.05
N MET A 223 -18.03 -4.87 0.10
CA MET A 223 -16.66 -4.42 0.36
C MET A 223 -16.59 -2.90 0.56
N PRO A 224 -15.67 -2.42 1.41
CA PRO A 224 -15.52 -0.99 1.66
C PRO A 224 -14.78 -0.26 0.53
N ASN A 225 -15.18 0.97 0.24
CA ASN A 225 -14.32 1.88 -0.53
C ASN A 225 -12.98 2.08 0.19
N VAL A 226 -11.92 2.20 -0.61
CA VAL A 226 -10.58 2.58 -0.14
C VAL A 226 -10.27 4.00 -0.56
N SER A 227 -9.40 4.72 0.15
CA SER A 227 -9.09 6.11 -0.19
C SER A 227 -7.65 6.49 0.12
N PHE A 228 -7.02 7.16 -0.84
CA PHE A 228 -5.68 7.75 -0.72
C PHE A 228 -5.81 9.24 -0.41
N THR A 229 -5.06 9.76 0.55
CA THR A 229 -4.99 11.20 0.79
C THR A 229 -3.87 11.80 -0.04
N ILE A 230 -4.20 12.59 -1.07
CA ILE A 230 -3.22 13.21 -1.98
C ILE A 230 -3.48 14.71 -2.00
N GLY A 231 -2.49 15.52 -1.60
CA GLY A 231 -2.67 16.98 -1.52
C GLY A 231 -3.81 17.41 -0.58
N ASN A 232 -4.03 16.67 0.52
CA ASN A 232 -5.15 16.83 1.47
C ASN A 232 -6.55 16.57 0.88
N ILE A 233 -6.64 15.94 -0.29
CA ILE A 233 -7.90 15.57 -0.94
C ILE A 233 -8.00 14.03 -0.94
N PRO A 234 -9.16 13.45 -0.61
CA PRO A 234 -9.36 12.00 -0.71
C PRO A 234 -9.58 11.58 -2.18
N PHE A 235 -8.81 10.57 -2.60
CA PHE A 235 -8.93 9.87 -3.88
C PHE A 235 -9.45 8.47 -3.59
N SER A 236 -10.76 8.28 -3.73
CA SER A 236 -11.43 7.02 -3.41
C SER A 236 -11.49 6.07 -4.59
N LEU A 237 -11.40 4.76 -4.33
CA LEU A 237 -11.72 3.69 -5.27
C LEU A 237 -12.86 2.84 -4.71
N THR A 238 -13.84 2.51 -5.54
CA THR A 238 -14.91 1.56 -5.20
C THR A 238 -14.44 0.11 -5.38
N PRO A 239 -15.15 -0.87 -4.79
CA PRO A 239 -14.84 -2.30 -4.99
C PRO A 239 -14.71 -2.70 -6.45
N GLU A 240 -15.58 -2.20 -7.32
CA GLU A 240 -15.55 -2.48 -8.76
C GLU A 240 -14.31 -1.91 -9.46
N GLN A 241 -13.66 -0.92 -8.86
CA GLN A 241 -12.49 -0.26 -9.42
C GLN A 241 -11.19 -0.92 -8.97
N TYR A 242 -11.11 -1.33 -7.70
CA TYR A 242 -9.90 -1.95 -7.15
C TYR A 242 -9.91 -3.48 -7.19
N VAL A 243 -11.03 -4.14 -7.51
CA VAL A 243 -11.07 -5.59 -7.76
C VAL A 243 -10.97 -5.84 -9.26
N LEU A 244 -10.02 -6.68 -9.66
CA LEU A 244 -9.86 -7.12 -11.04
C LEU A 244 -10.75 -8.33 -11.30
N LYS A 245 -11.61 -8.24 -12.31
CA LYS A 245 -12.46 -9.35 -12.76
C LYS A 245 -11.87 -9.94 -14.04
N MET A 246 -11.64 -11.24 -14.04
CA MET A 246 -11.18 -12.01 -15.18
C MET A 246 -12.14 -13.15 -15.43
N GLU A 247 -12.28 -13.59 -16.68
CA GLU A 247 -13.07 -14.77 -17.01
C GLU A 247 -12.13 -15.90 -17.41
N GLU A 248 -12.14 -16.99 -16.65
CA GLU A 248 -11.39 -18.20 -16.96
C GLU A 248 -12.37 -19.36 -17.16
N GLN A 249 -12.39 -19.92 -18.38
CA GLN A 249 -13.24 -21.06 -18.74
C GLN A 249 -14.73 -20.86 -18.41
N GLY A 250 -15.26 -19.64 -18.54
CA GLY A 250 -16.65 -19.31 -18.24
C GLY A 250 -16.96 -19.06 -16.76
N THR A 251 -15.93 -19.02 -15.90
CA THR A 251 -16.04 -18.67 -14.48
C THR A 251 -15.37 -17.32 -14.23
N ALA A 252 -16.07 -16.42 -13.54
CA ALA A 252 -15.49 -15.16 -13.12
C ALA A 252 -14.52 -15.39 -11.95
N ILE A 253 -13.28 -14.95 -12.10
CA ILE A 253 -12.26 -14.89 -11.06
C ILE A 253 -12.08 -13.42 -10.68
N CYS A 254 -12.18 -13.13 -9.38
CA CYS A 254 -11.97 -11.79 -8.86
C CYS A 254 -10.70 -11.76 -8.01
N LEU A 255 -9.80 -10.85 -8.33
CA LEU A 255 -8.53 -10.65 -7.64
C LEU A 255 -8.49 -9.26 -7.02
N SER A 256 -7.97 -9.17 -5.80
CA SER A 256 -7.61 -7.90 -5.19
C SER A 256 -6.60 -7.16 -6.08
N GLY A 257 -6.85 -5.89 -6.36
CA GLY A 257 -5.92 -5.01 -7.07
C GLY A 257 -4.72 -4.57 -6.23
N PHE A 258 -4.54 -5.14 -5.03
CA PHE A 258 -3.45 -4.82 -4.11
C PHE A 258 -2.45 -5.98 -4.01
N MET A 259 -1.17 -5.64 -4.03
CA MET A 259 -0.08 -6.57 -3.77
C MET A 259 0.86 -6.04 -2.69
N ALA A 260 1.49 -6.94 -1.95
CA ALA A 260 2.49 -6.56 -0.95
C ALA A 260 3.82 -6.17 -1.58
N PHE A 261 4.39 -5.08 -1.09
CA PHE A 261 5.72 -4.60 -1.43
C PHE A 261 6.29 -3.80 -0.27
N ASP A 262 7.26 -4.38 0.43
CA ASP A 262 7.95 -3.73 1.54
C ASP A 262 9.32 -3.20 1.09
N LEU A 263 9.52 -1.89 1.24
CA LEU A 263 10.84 -1.27 1.09
C LEU A 263 11.35 -0.79 2.45
N PRO A 264 12.55 -1.20 2.87
CA PRO A 264 13.10 -0.76 4.15
C PRO A 264 13.41 0.75 4.15
N PRO A 265 13.41 1.38 5.33
CA PRO A 265 13.96 2.72 5.51
C PRO A 265 15.42 2.82 5.00
N PRO A 266 15.85 3.99 4.50
CA PRO A 266 15.15 5.27 4.45
C PRO A 266 14.32 5.46 3.17
N ARG A 267 14.17 4.44 2.31
CA ARG A 267 13.47 4.57 1.02
C ARG A 267 11.96 4.39 1.12
N GLY A 268 11.50 3.58 2.06
CA GLY A 268 10.09 3.38 2.37
C GLY A 268 9.64 4.10 3.65
N PRO A 269 8.35 4.03 3.98
CA PRO A 269 7.34 3.26 3.27
C PRO A 269 6.92 3.89 1.94
N LEU A 270 6.78 3.05 0.91
CA LEU A 270 6.54 3.48 -0.47
C LEU A 270 5.39 2.69 -1.09
N TRP A 271 4.56 3.39 -1.85
CA TRP A 271 3.48 2.83 -2.67
C TRP A 271 3.84 2.88 -4.15
N ILE A 272 3.28 1.96 -4.92
CA ILE A 272 3.23 2.03 -6.38
C ILE A 272 1.77 2.11 -6.79
N LEU A 273 1.38 3.21 -7.41
CA LEU A 273 0.05 3.46 -7.94
C LEU A 273 0.06 3.15 -9.44
N GLY A 274 -0.40 1.95 -9.77
CA GLY A 274 -0.49 1.43 -11.14
C GLY A 274 -1.81 1.70 -11.85
N ASP A 275 -2.11 0.90 -12.86
CA ASP A 275 -3.29 1.00 -13.72
C ASP A 275 -4.61 0.99 -12.94
N VAL A 276 -4.71 0.25 -11.84
CA VAL A 276 -5.91 0.24 -10.97
C VAL A 276 -6.25 1.65 -10.47
N PHE A 277 -5.23 2.45 -10.11
CA PHE A 277 -5.43 3.84 -9.70
C PHE A 277 -5.54 4.77 -10.92
N MET A 278 -4.61 4.64 -11.87
CA MET A 278 -4.51 5.52 -13.05
C MET A 278 -5.70 5.41 -14.01
N GLY A 279 -6.40 4.27 -14.02
CA GLY A 279 -7.61 4.08 -14.81
C GLY A 279 -8.83 4.82 -14.25
N VAL A 280 -8.87 5.06 -12.93
CA VAL A 280 -9.91 5.91 -12.33
C VAL A 280 -9.50 7.37 -12.36
N TYR A 281 -8.21 7.65 -12.21
CA TYR A 281 -7.67 8.99 -12.16
C TYR A 281 -6.72 9.27 -13.33
N HIS A 282 -7.23 10.05 -14.30
CA HIS A 282 -6.40 10.62 -15.35
C HIS A 282 -5.18 11.31 -14.72
N THR A 283 -4.01 10.94 -15.20
CA THR A 283 -2.73 11.34 -14.60
C THR A 283 -1.95 12.23 -15.56
N VAL A 284 -1.49 13.38 -15.08
CA VAL A 284 -0.58 14.30 -15.78
C VAL A 284 0.78 14.25 -15.10
N PHE A 285 1.82 14.00 -15.88
CA PHE A 285 3.21 14.11 -15.48
C PHE A 285 3.76 15.43 -16.00
N ASP A 286 3.88 16.42 -15.12
CA ASP A 286 4.32 17.77 -15.46
C ASP A 286 5.83 17.88 -15.19
N PHE A 287 6.61 17.62 -16.23
CA PHE A 287 8.07 17.64 -16.17
C PHE A 287 8.61 19.05 -15.97
N GLY A 288 8.00 20.04 -16.63
CA GLY A 288 8.43 21.45 -16.54
C GLY A 288 8.30 22.01 -15.13
N ASN A 289 7.23 21.67 -14.42
CA ASN A 289 7.01 22.12 -13.03
C ASN A 289 7.39 21.08 -11.97
N ASN A 290 7.89 19.91 -12.36
CA ASN A 290 8.29 18.81 -11.47
C ASN A 290 7.16 18.41 -10.48
N GLN A 291 5.97 18.13 -11.02
CA GLN A 291 4.77 17.79 -10.27
C GLN A 291 3.92 16.75 -11.01
N ILE A 292 2.97 16.14 -10.31
CA ILE A 292 2.04 15.14 -10.85
C ILE A 292 0.62 15.60 -10.55
N GLY A 293 -0.27 15.51 -11.54
CA GLY A 293 -1.66 15.96 -11.47
C GLY A 293 -2.65 14.83 -11.63
N PHE A 294 -3.66 14.76 -10.76
CA PHE A 294 -4.72 13.75 -10.81
C PHE A 294 -6.10 14.37 -10.95
N ALA A 295 -6.90 13.90 -11.89
CA ALA A 295 -8.32 14.25 -12.05
C ALA A 295 -9.13 12.99 -12.31
N LEU A 296 -10.44 13.01 -12.01
CA LEU A 296 -11.31 11.87 -12.33
C LEU A 296 -11.32 11.63 -13.84
N ALA A 297 -11.07 10.40 -14.28
CA ALA A 297 -11.15 10.02 -15.69
C ALA A 297 -12.58 10.18 -16.23
N ALA A 298 -12.71 10.53 -17.51
CA ALA A 298 -14.00 10.76 -18.14
C ALA A 298 -14.72 9.48 -18.54
#